data_AF-A0A132NID0-F1
#
_entry.id   AF-A0A132NID0-F1
#
_cell.length_a   1.000
_cell.length_b   1.000
_cell.length_c   1.000
_cell.angle_alpha   90.00
_cell.angle_beta   90.00
_cell.angle_gamma   90.00
#
_symmetry.space_group_name_H-M   'P 1'
#
loop_
_entity.id
_entity.type
_entity.pdbx_description
1 polymer ?
#
loop_
_entity_poly.entity_id
_entity_poly.type
_entity_poly.pdbx_seq_one_letter_code
_entity_poly.pdbx_strand_id
1 'polypeptide(L)'
;MSVAVFNYDPPERFVAGTVGQPGQRTFYLQARGGGRITSVALEKEQVAILAQRIEELLDHVVRETGGTTSVPAIAPADLEDNDPLDQPILEEFRVGTLTLAWEPEAERLVIVARA
;
A
#
# COMPACT_ATOMS: atom_id res chain seq x y z
N MET A 1 -15.43 -0.07 -22.72
CA MET A 1 -15.30 0.80 -21.53
C MET A 1 -13.85 0.78 -21.11
N SER A 2 -13.21 1.94 -20.95
CA SER A 2 -11.81 2.04 -20.53
C SER A 2 -11.70 1.81 -19.03
N VAL A 3 -10.79 0.94 -18.59
CA VAL A 3 -10.46 0.76 -17.17
C VAL A 3 -9.67 2.00 -16.72
N ALA A 4 -10.13 2.66 -15.65
CA ALA A 4 -9.37 3.75 -15.05
C ALA A 4 -8.10 3.18 -14.38
N VAL A 5 -6.95 3.79 -14.66
CA VAL A 5 -5.66 3.40 -14.09
C VAL A 5 -5.11 4.58 -13.30
N PHE A 6 -4.87 4.34 -12.01
CA PHE A 6 -4.24 5.31 -11.11
C PHE A 6 -2.81 4.84 -10.84
N ASN A 7 -1.80 5.60 -11.27
CA ASN A 7 -0.39 5.24 -11.11
C ASN A 7 0.33 6.23 -10.20
N TYR A 8 1.14 5.74 -9.26
CA TYR A 8 1.98 6.57 -8.39
C TYR A 8 3.37 5.93 -8.31
N ASP A 9 4.41 6.63 -8.77
CA ASP A 9 5.78 6.11 -8.82
C ASP A 9 6.82 7.23 -8.58
N PRO A 10 7.34 7.38 -7.34
CA PRO A 10 6.74 6.90 -6.09
C PRO A 10 5.54 7.78 -5.66
N PRO A 11 4.62 7.27 -4.83
CA PRO A 11 3.65 8.11 -4.14
C PRO A 11 4.33 9.03 -3.12
N GLU A 12 3.72 10.20 -2.85
CA GLU A 12 4.09 11.05 -1.72
C GLU A 12 3.64 10.45 -0.37
N ARG A 13 2.56 9.65 -0.39
CA ARG A 13 2.02 8.94 0.78
C ARG A 13 1.26 7.71 0.32
N PHE A 14 1.44 6.57 0.99
CA PHE A 14 0.67 5.34 0.78
C PHE A 14 0.34 4.70 2.12
N VAL A 15 -0.94 4.66 2.48
CA VAL A 15 -1.40 4.22 3.81
C VAL A 15 -2.63 3.33 3.74
N ALA A 16 -2.76 2.43 4.71
CA ALA A 16 -4.00 1.74 5.01
C ALA A 16 -4.72 2.46 6.16
N GLY A 17 -6.01 2.73 6.01
CA GLY A 17 -6.80 3.40 7.02
C GLY A 17 -8.23 2.90 7.08
N THR A 18 -9.01 3.41 8.04
CA THR A 18 -10.40 2.99 8.22
C THR A 18 -11.28 4.13 8.71
N VAL A 19 -12.55 4.09 8.31
CA VAL A 19 -13.59 5.04 8.71
C VAL A 19 -14.76 4.28 9.33
N GLY A 20 -15.36 4.85 10.37
CA GLY A 20 -16.54 4.31 11.03
C GLY A 20 -16.27 3.77 12.43
N GLN A 21 -17.37 3.38 13.11
CA GLN A 21 -17.32 2.86 14.47
C GLN A 21 -16.78 1.43 14.50
N PRO A 22 -16.16 0.99 15.60
CA PRO A 22 -15.79 -0.43 15.78
C PRO A 22 -16.97 -1.36 15.45
N GLY A 23 -16.72 -2.37 14.61
CA GLY A 23 -17.76 -3.30 14.11
C GLY A 23 -18.48 -2.86 12.82
N GLN A 24 -18.36 -1.60 12.41
CA GLN A 24 -18.93 -1.04 11.16
C GLN A 24 -17.88 -0.24 10.38
N ARG A 25 -16.62 -0.70 10.44
CA ARG A 25 -15.49 -0.04 9.82
C ARG A 25 -15.41 -0.39 8.34
N THR A 26 -15.25 0.62 7.49
CA THR A 26 -14.79 0.43 6.11
C THR A 26 -13.28 0.66 6.07
N PHE A 27 -12.55 -0.22 5.40
CA PHE A 27 -11.09 -0.10 5.24
C PHE A 27 -10.77 0.45 3.86
N TYR A 28 -9.70 1.23 3.78
CA TYR A 28 -9.22 1.84 2.55
C TYR A 28 -7.70 1.70 2.44
N LEU A 29 -7.21 1.53 1.21
CA LEU A 29 -5.86 1.92 0.84
C LEU A 29 -5.94 3.29 0.19
N GLN A 30 -5.05 4.19 0.58
CA GLN A 30 -4.99 5.54 0.03
C GLN A 30 -3.59 5.86 -0.46
N ALA A 31 -3.50 6.35 -1.69
CA ALA A 31 -2.29 6.88 -2.29
C ALA A 31 -2.46 8.38 -2.59
N ARG A 32 -1.45 9.18 -2.27
CA ARG A 32 -1.37 10.60 -2.61
C ARG A 32 -0.11 10.88 -3.41
N GLY A 33 -0.20 11.81 -4.36
CA GLY A 33 0.95 12.32 -5.10
C GLY A 33 0.54 13.26 -6.22
N GLY A 34 1.33 14.30 -6.49
CA GLY A 34 1.08 15.22 -7.60
C GLY A 34 -0.26 15.97 -7.48
N GLY A 35 -0.67 16.29 -6.25
CA GLY A 35 -1.91 17.02 -5.96
C GLY A 35 -3.20 16.19 -6.09
N ARG A 36 -3.11 14.87 -6.30
CA ARG A 36 -4.26 13.96 -6.31
C ARG A 36 -4.20 12.96 -5.17
N ILE A 37 -5.37 12.48 -4.76
CA ILE A 37 -5.58 11.42 -3.77
C ILE A 37 -6.47 10.37 -4.42
N THR A 38 -6.13 9.10 -4.24
CA THR A 38 -6.93 7.95 -4.69
C THR A 38 -7.20 7.05 -3.49
N SER A 39 -8.47 6.69 -3.27
CA SER A 39 -8.86 5.75 -2.21
C SER A 39 -9.62 4.56 -2.81
N VAL A 40 -9.22 3.36 -2.41
CA VAL A 40 -9.87 2.11 -2.81
C VAL A 40 -10.31 1.37 -1.55
N ALA A 41 -11.53 0.85 -1.55
CA ALA A 41 -12.05 0.09 -0.42
C ALA A 41 -11.59 -1.36 -0.49
N LEU A 42 -11.36 -1.97 0.66
CA LEU A 42 -10.97 -3.38 0.75
C LEU A 42 -11.46 -3.98 2.06
N GLU A 43 -11.42 -5.31 2.15
CA GLU A 43 -11.76 -6.03 3.37
C GLU A 43 -10.61 -5.97 4.38
N LYS A 44 -10.95 -6.06 5.67
CA LYS A 44 -9.96 -6.03 6.77
C LYS A 44 -8.91 -7.14 6.59
N GLU A 45 -9.35 -8.32 6.21
CA GLU A 45 -8.50 -9.49 6.00
C GLU A 45 -7.50 -9.24 4.86
N GLN A 46 -7.89 -8.51 3.81
CA GLN A 46 -6.98 -8.15 2.71
C GLN A 46 -5.88 -7.19 3.18
N VAL A 47 -6.19 -6.23 4.08
CA VAL A 47 -5.17 -5.35 4.68
C VAL A 47 -4.15 -6.16 5.49
N ALA A 48 -4.62 -7.12 6.30
CA ALA A 48 -3.74 -7.96 7.11
C ALA A 48 -2.84 -8.86 6.25
N ILE A 49 -3.40 -9.48 5.21
CA ILE A 49 -2.65 -10.29 4.25
C ILE A 49 -1.64 -9.44 3.50
N LEU A 50 -2.00 -8.22 3.09
CA LEU A 50 -1.09 -7.30 2.41
C LEU A 50 0.14 -7.00 3.28
N ALA A 51 -0.07 -6.62 4.54
CA ALA A 51 1.02 -6.33 5.47
C ALA A 51 1.96 -7.53 5.65
N GLN A 52 1.40 -8.72 5.94
CA GLN A 52 2.18 -9.94 6.09
C GLN A 52 3.00 -10.26 4.82
N ARG A 53 2.39 -10.12 3.63
CA ARG A 53 3.06 -10.46 2.37
C ARG A 53 4.14 -9.46 1.98
N ILE A 54 4.01 -8.20 2.41
CA ILE A 54 5.07 -7.20 2.27
C ILE A 54 6.27 -7.61 3.12
N GLU A 55 6.07 -7.96 4.39
CA GLU A 55 7.14 -8.44 5.28
C GLU A 55 7.84 -9.66 4.69
N GLU A 56 7.09 -10.69 4.29
CA GLU A 56 7.63 -11.92 3.68
C GLU A 56 8.48 -11.64 2.43
N LEU A 57 8.01 -10.75 1.56
CA LEU A 57 8.69 -10.41 0.31
C LEU A 57 9.96 -9.59 0.57
N LEU A 58 9.92 -8.60 1.47
CA LEU A 58 11.09 -7.80 1.82
C LEU A 58 12.17 -8.65 2.52
N ASP A 59 11.78 -9.54 3.43
CA ASP A 59 12.69 -10.50 4.06
C ASP A 59 13.37 -11.40 3.02
N HIS A 60 12.61 -11.87 2.03
CA HIS A 60 13.16 -12.67 0.94
C HIS A 60 14.19 -11.89 0.12
N VAL A 61 13.88 -10.64 -0.25
CA VAL A 61 14.79 -9.75 -0.99
C VAL A 61 16.10 -9.51 -0.23
N VAL A 62 16.04 -9.25 1.08
CA VAL A 62 17.24 -9.05 1.92
C VAL A 62 18.12 -10.31 1.94
N ARG A 63 17.51 -11.50 2.03
CA ARG A 63 18.24 -12.77 2.03
C ARG A 63 18.90 -13.05 0.68
N GLU A 64 18.20 -12.85 -0.43
CA GLU A 64 18.72 -13.12 -1.77
C GLU A 64 19.84 -12.16 -2.17
N THR A 65 19.75 -10.89 -1.77
CA THR A 65 20.77 -9.87 -2.07
C THR A 65 21.95 -9.91 -1.10
N GLY A 66 21.95 -10.80 -0.11
CA GLY A 66 23.01 -10.85 0.91
C GLY A 66 23.14 -9.55 1.72
N GLY A 67 22.05 -8.78 1.84
CA GLY A 67 21.99 -7.51 2.56
C GLY A 67 22.58 -6.30 1.81
N THR A 68 22.79 -6.38 0.49
CA THR A 68 23.28 -5.23 -0.31
C THR A 68 22.17 -4.35 -0.87
N THR A 69 20.90 -4.71 -0.66
CA THR A 69 19.73 -3.89 -1.05
C THR A 69 19.54 -2.69 -0.14
N SER A 70 18.82 -1.66 -0.59
CA SER A 70 18.37 -0.53 0.24
C SER A 70 17.28 -0.87 1.26
N VAL A 71 16.68 -2.07 1.22
CA VAL A 71 15.66 -2.49 2.19
C VAL A 71 16.27 -2.57 3.60
N PRO A 72 15.78 -1.77 4.57
CA PRO A 72 16.32 -1.79 5.92
C PRO A 72 15.85 -3.04 6.67
N ALA A 73 16.68 -3.56 7.57
CA ALA A 73 16.32 -4.69 8.43
C ALA A 73 15.20 -4.37 9.43
N ILE A 74 14.99 -3.09 9.75
CA ILE A 74 13.95 -2.59 10.64
C ILE A 74 13.38 -1.31 10.02
N ALA A 75 12.06 -1.16 10.02
CA ALA A 75 11.41 0.06 9.56
C ALA A 75 11.90 1.29 10.36
N PRO A 76 12.37 2.36 9.70
CA PRO A 76 12.78 3.59 10.39
C PRO A 76 11.60 4.22 11.14
N ALA A 77 11.81 4.56 12.42
CA ALA A 77 10.75 5.10 13.28
C ALA A 77 10.25 6.48 12.84
N ASP A 78 11.10 7.26 12.17
CA ASP A 78 10.76 8.57 11.60
C ASP A 78 9.86 8.48 10.35
N LEU A 79 9.68 7.28 9.79
CA LEU A 79 8.78 7.01 8.67
C LEU A 79 7.46 6.37 9.11
N GLU A 80 7.22 6.22 10.42
CA GLU A 80 5.94 5.73 10.94
C GLU A 80 4.82 6.74 10.67
N ASP A 81 3.83 6.33 9.89
CA ASP A 81 2.66 7.15 9.53
C ASP A 81 1.39 6.53 10.12
N ASN A 82 0.93 7.12 11.23
CA ASN A 82 -0.33 6.79 11.88
C ASN A 82 -1.38 7.91 11.71
N ASP A 83 -1.13 8.87 10.82
CA ASP A 83 -2.04 9.98 10.60
C ASP A 83 -3.33 9.49 9.92
N PRO A 84 -4.47 10.17 10.13
CA PRO A 84 -5.72 9.81 9.47
C PRO A 84 -5.61 9.80 7.93
N LEU A 85 -6.58 9.15 7.28
CA LEU A 85 -6.76 9.26 5.84
C LEU A 85 -7.00 10.73 5.44
N ASP A 86 -6.37 11.15 4.35
CA ASP A 86 -6.56 12.46 3.76
C ASP A 86 -8.02 12.61 3.26
N GLN A 87 -8.58 13.80 3.42
CA GLN A 87 -9.93 14.14 3.00
C GLN A 87 -9.92 14.85 1.62
N PRO A 88 -10.95 14.67 0.78
CA PRO A 88 -12.11 13.79 0.97
C PRO A 88 -11.78 12.32 0.67
N ILE A 89 -12.42 11.40 1.40
CA ILE A 89 -12.32 9.96 1.14
C ILE A 89 -13.41 9.57 0.15
N LEU A 90 -13.03 9.43 -1.12
CA LEU A 90 -13.92 9.00 -2.20
C LEU A 90 -13.49 7.61 -2.68
N GLU A 91 -14.39 6.63 -2.58
CA GLU A 91 -14.14 5.26 -3.05
C GLU A 91 -14.16 5.22 -4.58
N GLU A 92 -13.02 4.88 -5.18
CA GLU A 92 -12.95 4.64 -6.63
C GLU A 92 -13.51 3.27 -7.01
N PHE A 93 -13.13 2.24 -6.25
CA PHE A 93 -13.63 0.88 -6.38
C PHE A 93 -13.32 0.04 -5.13
N ARG A 94 -13.97 -1.13 -5.05
CA ARG A 94 -13.66 -2.17 -4.08
C ARG A 94 -12.64 -3.15 -4.65
N VAL A 95 -11.55 -3.39 -3.94
CA VAL A 95 -10.45 -4.26 -4.36
C VAL A 95 -10.85 -5.73 -4.28
N GLY A 96 -10.88 -6.42 -5.43
CA GLY A 96 -10.99 -7.87 -5.51
C GLY A 96 -9.63 -8.57 -5.39
N THR A 97 -8.57 -8.00 -5.99
CA THR A 97 -7.23 -8.61 -6.02
C THR A 97 -6.13 -7.60 -5.70
N LEU A 98 -5.20 -8.01 -4.83
CA LEU A 98 -3.93 -7.33 -4.55
C LEU A 98 -2.77 -8.17 -5.07
N THR A 99 -1.82 -7.55 -5.75
CA THR A 99 -0.57 -8.17 -6.21
C THR A 99 0.61 -7.37 -5.68
N LEU A 100 1.66 -8.09 -5.28
CA LEU A 100 2.92 -7.54 -4.79
C LEU A 100 4.06 -8.03 -5.67
N ALA A 101 5.01 -7.15 -5.95
CA ALA A 101 6.23 -7.49 -6.66
C ALA A 101 7.41 -6.65 -6.14
N TRP A 102 8.62 -7.18 -6.30
CA TRP A 102 9.86 -6.42 -6.12
C TRP A 102 10.40 -6.02 -7.49
N GLU A 103 10.75 -4.74 -7.65
CA GLU A 103 11.44 -4.21 -8.82
C GLU A 103 12.94 -4.03 -8.46
N PRO A 104 13.83 -4.94 -8.89
CA PRO A 104 15.23 -4.93 -8.45
C PRO A 104 16.04 -3.77 -9.02
N GLU A 105 15.72 -3.28 -10.22
CA GLU A 105 16.46 -2.17 -10.85
C GLU A 105 16.26 -0.85 -10.12
N ALA A 106 15.05 -0.61 -9.60
CA ALA A 106 14.72 0.59 -8.86
C ALA A 106 14.75 0.38 -7.33
N GLU A 107 14.95 -0.86 -6.88
CA GLU A 107 14.84 -1.31 -5.50
C GLU A 107 13.53 -0.88 -4.82
N ARG A 108 12.40 -1.20 -5.46
CA ARG A 108 11.07 -0.79 -4.98
C ARG A 108 10.09 -1.94 -4.87
N LEU A 109 9.24 -1.83 -3.86
CA LEU A 109 8.03 -2.63 -3.74
C LEU A 109 6.95 -2.04 -4.65
N VAL A 110 6.36 -2.87 -5.49
CA VAL A 110 5.23 -2.52 -6.37
C VAL A 110 3.97 -3.21 -5.85
N ILE A 111 2.92 -2.43 -5.66
CA ILE A 111 1.60 -2.90 -5.24
C ILE A 111 0.59 -2.59 -6.35
N VAL A 112 -0.16 -3.60 -6.78
CA VAL A 112 -1.22 -3.45 -7.78
C VAL A 112 -2.55 -3.88 -7.16
N ALA A 113 -3.52 -2.96 -7.16
CA ALA A 113 -4.89 -3.23 -6.73
C ALA A 113 -5.84 -3.27 -7.94
N ARG A 114 -6.74 -4.25 -7.98
CA ARG A 114 -7.76 -4.42 -9.03
C ARG A 114 -9.11 -4.74 -8.40
N ALA A 115 -10.18 -4.23 -9.02
CA ALA A 115 -11.56 -4.59 -8.68
C ALA A 115 -11.85 -6.07 -8.96
#